data_AF-A0A2S5D5T5-F1
#
_entry.id   AF-A0A2S5D5T5-F1
#
_cell.length_a   1.000
_cell.length_b   1.000
_cell.length_c   1.000
_cell.angle_alpha   90.00
_cell.angle_beta   90.00
_cell.angle_gamma   90.00
#
_symmetry.space_group_name_H-M   'P 1'
#
loop_
_entity.id
_entity.type
_entity.pdbx_description
1 polymer ?
#
loop_
_entity_poly.entity_id
_entity_poly.type
_entity_poly.pdbx_seq_one_letter_code
_entity_poly.pdbx_strand_id
1 'polypeptide(L)'
;MNYRIINKQVFEQAQLRSVSDVPFTEEELQHGMKIAVSKADDTLALYLLDIEGHRKFEVRWDDSSEIFNGWYSAWDNFSWCLDVVSK
;
A
#
# COMPACT_ATOMS: atom_id res chain seq x y z
N MET A 1 -1.74 -12.16 -11.90
CA MET A 1 -1.57 -11.21 -10.77
C MET A 1 -0.15 -10.69 -10.80
N ASN A 2 -0.02 -9.37 -11.01
CA ASN A 2 1.25 -8.68 -11.28
C ASN A 2 1.92 -8.16 -10.00
N TYR A 3 1.47 -8.65 -8.83
CA TYR A 3 1.98 -8.29 -7.51
C TYR A 3 2.12 -9.51 -6.61
N ARG A 4 2.89 -9.36 -5.54
CA ARG A 4 3.04 -10.28 -4.42
C ARG A 4 2.40 -9.66 -3.19
N ILE A 5 1.58 -10.47 -2.50
CA ILE A 5 0.95 -10.09 -1.23
C ILE A 5 1.94 -10.41 -0.10
N ILE A 6 2.17 -9.45 0.78
CA ILE A 6 3.02 -9.56 1.98
C ILE A 6 2.15 -9.78 3.22
N ASN A 7 1.09 -8.99 3.38
CA ASN A 7 0.12 -9.14 4.47
C ASN A 7 -1.29 -9.37 3.91
N LYS A 8 -1.77 -10.62 3.94
CA LYS A 8 -3.04 -11.02 3.33
C LYS A 8 -4.27 -10.38 4.01
N GLN A 9 -4.28 -10.33 5.34
CA GLN A 9 -5.42 -9.81 6.10
C GLN A 9 -5.65 -8.32 5.79
N VAL A 10 -4.57 -7.54 5.79
CA VAL A 10 -4.62 -6.10 5.51
C VAL A 10 -4.86 -5.83 4.03
N PHE A 11 -4.35 -6.69 3.16
CA PHE A 11 -4.60 -6.62 1.73
C PHE A 11 -6.10 -6.74 1.39
N GLU A 12 -6.80 -7.70 1.98
CA GLU A 12 -8.25 -7.87 1.78
C GLU A 12 -9.03 -6.64 2.27
N GLN A 13 -8.59 -6.00 3.36
CA GLN A 13 -9.19 -4.76 3.86
C GLN A 13 -8.96 -3.58 2.90
N ALA A 14 -7.76 -3.47 2.32
CA ALA A 14 -7.43 -2.45 1.31
C ALA A 14 -8.35 -2.54 0.08
N GLN A 15 -8.65 -3.75 -0.37
CA GLN A 15 -9.57 -4.00 -1.49
C GLN A 15 -11.01 -3.59 -1.16
N LEU A 16 -11.41 -3.67 0.11
CA LEU A 16 -12.74 -3.30 0.59
C LEU A 16 -12.85 -1.84 1.03
N ARG A 17 -11.77 -1.06 0.92
CA ARG A 17 -11.67 0.33 1.44
C ARG A 17 -12.02 0.43 2.93
N SER A 18 -11.79 -0.65 3.67
CA SER A 18 -11.96 -0.70 5.11
C SER A 18 -10.60 -0.62 5.77
N VAL A 19 -10.53 0.03 6.92
CA VAL A 19 -9.30 0.12 7.68
C VAL A 19 -9.62 -0.38 9.09
N SER A 20 -9.32 -1.65 9.37
CA SER A 20 -9.61 -2.26 10.68
C SER A 20 -8.49 -1.97 11.68
N ASP A 21 -8.71 -2.37 12.93
CA ASP A 21 -7.72 -2.33 14.02
C ASP A 21 -6.52 -3.26 13.84
N VAL A 22 -5.67 -2.93 12.87
CA VAL A 22 -4.39 -3.59 12.62
C VAL A 22 -3.34 -3.05 13.59
N PRO A 23 -2.75 -3.89 14.46
CA PRO A 23 -1.63 -3.48 15.30
C PRO A 23 -0.37 -3.30 14.46
N PHE A 24 0.41 -2.27 14.76
CA PHE A 24 1.72 -2.01 14.13
C PHE A 24 2.85 -2.40 15.08
N THR A 25 3.94 -2.89 14.52
CA THR A 25 5.24 -2.97 15.21
C THR A 25 5.94 -1.61 15.23
N GLU A 26 6.97 -1.43 16.07
CA GLU A 26 7.73 -0.17 16.13
C GLU A 26 8.35 0.23 14.79
N GLU A 27 8.84 -0.75 14.01
CA GLU A 27 9.38 -0.52 12.67
C GLU A 27 8.29 -0.07 11.68
N GLU A 28 7.12 -0.68 11.75
CA GLU A 28 5.99 -0.33 10.89
C GLU A 28 5.39 1.03 11.26
N LEU A 29 5.46 1.47 12.51
CA LEU A 29 5.06 2.82 12.89
C LEU A 29 5.96 3.87 12.25
N GLN A 30 7.25 3.56 12.06
CA GLN A 30 8.21 4.47 11.43
C GLN A 30 8.15 4.44 9.90
N HIS A 31 7.98 3.26 9.31
CA HIS A 31 8.13 3.06 7.86
C HIS A 31 6.83 2.68 7.12
N GLY A 32 5.79 2.33 7.85
CA GLY A 32 4.56 1.74 7.32
C GLY A 32 4.64 0.23 7.20
N MET A 33 3.49 -0.43 7.34
CA MET A 33 3.33 -1.86 7.09
C MET A 33 3.22 -2.09 5.58
N LYS A 34 4.18 -2.80 5.00
CA LYS A 34 4.13 -3.20 3.58
C LYS A 34 3.07 -4.28 3.37
N ILE A 35 2.11 -4.02 2.49
CA ILE A 35 0.97 -4.89 2.23
C ILE A 35 1.18 -5.72 0.96
N ALA A 36 1.58 -5.07 -0.13
CA ALA A 36 1.81 -5.69 -1.43
C ALA A 36 2.91 -4.98 -2.20
N VAL A 37 3.55 -5.69 -3.12
CA VAL A 37 4.61 -5.17 -3.98
C VAL A 37 4.42 -5.68 -5.40
N SER A 38 4.70 -4.87 -6.41
CA SER A 38 4.66 -5.31 -7.81
C SER A 38 5.73 -6.39 -8.06
N LYS A 39 5.44 -7.29 -9.01
CA LYS A 39 6.39 -8.30 -9.48
C LYS A 39 7.26 -7.80 -10.63
N ALA A 40 6.77 -6.79 -11.36
CA ALA A 40 7.49 -6.19 -12.48
C ALA A 40 8.48 -5.13 -12.00
N ASP A 41 8.17 -4.49 -10.87
CA ASP A 41 8.96 -3.41 -10.27
C ASP A 41 8.86 -3.52 -8.75
N ASP A 42 9.96 -3.82 -8.05
CA ASP A 42 9.97 -4.03 -6.61
C ASP A 42 9.93 -2.73 -5.80
N THR A 43 10.08 -1.58 -6.46
CA THR A 43 9.94 -0.25 -5.87
C THR A 43 8.48 0.18 -5.75
N LEU A 44 7.59 -0.39 -6.60
CA LEU A 44 6.14 -0.16 -6.53
C LEU A 44 5.49 -1.02 -5.44
N ALA A 45 5.09 -0.38 -4.34
CA ALA A 45 4.48 -1.07 -3.20
C ALA A 45 3.32 -0.30 -2.57
N LEU A 46 2.40 -1.08 -1.99
CA LEU A 46 1.26 -0.61 -1.21
C LEU A 46 1.57 -0.78 0.28
N TYR A 47 1.34 0.25 1.07
CA TYR A 47 1.58 0.31 2.50
C TYR A 47 0.32 0.70 3.28
N LEU A 48 0.27 0.32 4.55
CA LEU A 48 -0.58 0.93 5.57
C LEU A 48 0.30 1.81 6.47
N LEU A 49 -0.12 3.04 6.70
CA LEU A 49 0.51 3.99 7.61
C LEU A 49 -0.43 4.28 8.77
N ASP A 50 0.17 4.65 9.90
CA ASP A 50 -0.51 5.35 10.98
C ASP A 50 -0.06 6.82 10.95
N ILE A 51 -1.01 7.73 10.75
CA ILE A 51 -0.76 9.17 10.75
C ILE A 51 -1.66 9.77 11.81
N GLU A 52 -1.07 10.17 12.94
CA GLU A 52 -1.80 10.78 14.06
C GLU A 52 -2.95 9.89 14.60
N GLY A 53 -2.76 8.57 14.62
CA GLY A 53 -3.79 7.61 15.03
C GLY A 53 -4.84 7.31 13.96
N HIS A 54 -4.69 7.88 12.76
CA HIS A 54 -5.51 7.57 11.61
C HIS A 54 -4.75 6.65 10.66
N ARG A 55 -5.31 5.46 10.44
CA ARG A 55 -4.74 4.50 9.51
C ARG A 55 -5.06 4.88 8.06
N LYS A 56 -4.05 4.81 7.19
CA LYS A 56 -4.15 5.23 5.79
C LYS A 56 -3.37 4.31 4.86
N PHE A 57 -3.93 3.99 3.71
CA PHE A 57 -3.21 3.29 2.66
C PHE A 57 -2.38 4.26 1.80
N GLU A 58 -1.16 3.86 1.45
CA GLU A 58 -0.23 4.66 0.65
C GLU A 58 0.42 3.80 -0.44
N VAL A 59 0.53 4.36 -1.66
CA VAL A 59 1.29 3.76 -2.76
C VAL A 59 2.61 4.50 -2.88
N ARG A 60 3.72 3.75 -2.92
CA ARG A 60 5.09 4.25 -3.16
C ARG A 60 5.63 3.63 -4.44
N TRP A 61 6.34 4.40 -5.26
CA TRP A 61 6.98 3.93 -6.50
C TRP A 61 8.25 4.73 -6.81
N ASP A 62 9.37 4.04 -7.08
CA ASP A 62 10.63 4.56 -7.68
C ASP A 62 11.21 5.84 -7.04
N ASP A 63 11.21 5.95 -5.70
CA ASP A 63 11.61 7.16 -4.95
C ASP A 63 10.84 8.44 -5.32
N SER A 64 9.72 8.31 -6.03
CA SER A 64 8.89 9.45 -6.43
C SER A 64 8.38 10.19 -5.20
N SER A 65 8.64 11.50 -5.18
CA SER A 65 8.03 12.45 -4.25
C SER A 65 6.52 12.62 -4.49
N GLU A 66 5.97 12.03 -5.57
CA GLU A 66 4.53 11.92 -5.79
C GLU A 66 3.93 10.82 -4.91
N ILE A 67 3.69 11.19 -3.65
CA ILE A 67 2.90 10.38 -2.74
C ILE A 67 1.43 10.45 -3.19
N PHE A 68 0.92 9.36 -3.78
CA PHE A 68 -0.49 9.25 -4.18
C PHE A 68 -1.37 9.10 -2.92
N ASN A 69 -1.72 10.23 -2.32
CA ASN A 69 -2.47 10.36 -1.08
C ASN A 69 -3.99 10.17 -1.28
N GLY A 70 -4.42 9.00 -1.76
CA GLY A 70 -5.83 8.66 -1.90
C GLY A 70 -6.38 7.97 -0.65
N TRP A 71 -7.06 8.69 0.26
CA TRP A 71 -7.62 8.15 1.51
C TRP A 71 -8.53 6.91 1.31
N TYR A 72 -9.22 6.81 0.17
CA TYR A 72 -10.09 5.68 -0.18
C TYR A 72 -9.78 5.02 -1.52
N SER A 73 -8.78 5.52 -2.25
CA SER A 73 -8.47 5.10 -3.63
C SER A 73 -7.06 4.52 -3.79
N ALA A 74 -6.31 4.32 -2.70
CA ALA A 74 -4.97 3.77 -2.76
C ALA A 74 -4.91 2.39 -3.45
N TRP A 75 -5.94 1.55 -3.28
CA TRP A 75 -6.04 0.28 -4.01
C TRP A 75 -6.23 0.47 -5.52
N ASP A 76 -7.12 1.38 -5.91
CA ASP A 76 -7.36 1.71 -7.31
C ASP A 76 -6.10 2.30 -7.96
N ASN A 77 -5.39 3.18 -7.23
CA ASN A 77 -4.12 3.75 -7.64
C ASN A 77 -3.03 2.68 -7.78
N PHE A 78 -2.91 1.77 -6.81
CA PHE A 78 -1.95 0.66 -6.88
C PHE A 78 -2.23 -0.25 -8.07
N SER A 79 -3.51 -0.56 -8.32
CA SER A 79 -3.93 -1.35 -9.48
C SER A 79 -3.60 -0.66 -10.79
N TRP A 80 -3.83 0.65 -10.89
CA TRP A 80 -3.44 1.44 -12.05
C TRP A 80 -1.91 1.47 -12.26
N CYS A 81 -1.13 1.69 -11.21
CA CYS A 81 0.33 1.63 -11.28
C CYS A 81 0.82 0.25 -11.74
N LEU A 82 0.19 -0.82 -11.27
CA LEU A 82 0.49 -2.19 -11.72
C LEU A 82 0.26 -2.37 -13.22
N ASP A 83 -0.81 -1.81 -13.77
CA ASP A 83 -1.07 -1.82 -15.21
C ASP A 83 -0.06 -0.99 -16.00
N VAL A 84 0.44 0.11 -15.43
CA VAL A 84 1.48 0.96 -16.06
C VAL A 84 2.80 0.20 -16.15
N VAL A 85 3.27 -0.41 -15.05
CA VAL A 85 4.57 -1.12 -15.03
C VAL A 85 4.55 -2.47 -15.74
N SER A 86 3.36 -3.02 -16.02
CA SER A 86 3.22 -4.31 -16.71
C SER A 86 3.16 -4.18 -18.24
N LYS A 87 3.16 -2.96 -18.78
CA LYS A 87 3.21 -2.68 -20.22
C LYS A 87 4.65 -2.59 -20.71
#